data_AF-A0A7W0J654-F1
#
_entry.id   AF-A0A7W0J654-F1
#
_cell.length_a   1.000
_cell.length_b   1.000
_cell.length_c   1.000
_cell.angle_alpha   90.00
_cell.angle_beta   90.00
_cell.angle_gamma   90.00
#
_symmetry.space_group_name_H-M   'P 1'
#
loop_
_entity.id
_entity.type
_entity.pdbx_description
1 polymer ?
#
loop_
_entity_poly.entity_id
_entity_poly.type
_entity_poly.pdbx_seq_one_letter_code
_entity_poly.pdbx_strand_id
1 'polypeptide(L)'
;MDKWPLFMCEGSMSGMSNWRDMLQRNPNFECMALGRPSGVAYNALYTAFYLLNGEKIDPSALAGNYGRSLFVDFLVVTSENRQDVFDNNPNLDQFMSPEEILEKWFLDQ
;
A
#
# COMPACT_ATOMS: atom_id res chain seq x y z
N MET A 1 -3.86 24.45 24.19
CA MET A 1 -3.17 23.32 23.52
C MET A 1 -2.83 23.78 22.13
N ASP A 2 -1.58 23.69 21.71
CA ASP A 2 -1.18 24.05 20.35
C ASP A 2 -1.77 23.03 19.37
N LYS A 3 -2.63 23.50 18.47
CA LYS A 3 -3.23 22.67 17.43
C LYS A 3 -2.27 22.66 16.24
N TRP A 4 -1.50 21.59 16.14
CA TRP A 4 -0.64 21.36 15.00
C TRP A 4 -1.51 20.99 13.78
N PRO A 5 -1.11 21.38 12.56
CA PRO A 5 -1.80 20.92 11.36
C PRO A 5 -1.59 19.42 11.17
N LEU A 6 -2.44 18.79 10.36
CA LEU A 6 -2.20 17.43 9.90
C LEU A 6 -0.96 17.41 8.99
N PHE A 7 0.00 16.55 9.30
CA PHE A 7 1.22 16.38 8.50
C PHE A 7 1.15 15.16 7.58
N MET A 8 1.88 15.21 6.47
CA MET A 8 2.24 14.03 5.69
C MET A 8 3.58 13.50 6.21
N CYS A 9 3.54 12.37 6.93
CA CYS A 9 4.73 11.65 7.35
C CYS A 9 5.30 10.82 6.19
N GLU A 10 6.60 10.55 6.27
CA GLU A 10 7.25 9.64 5.34
C GLU A 10 6.74 8.21 5.54
N GLY A 11 6.29 7.57 4.46
CA GLY A 11 5.82 6.18 4.47
C GLY A 11 6.93 5.15 4.49
N SER A 12 7.92 5.32 5.37
CA SER A 12 9.05 4.41 5.52
C SER A 12 9.25 4.06 6.99
N MET A 13 10.08 3.06 7.26
CA MET A 13 10.43 2.68 8.64
C MET A 13 11.05 3.83 9.45
N SER A 14 11.84 4.71 8.82
CA SER A 14 12.35 5.92 9.46
C SER A 14 11.24 6.91 9.75
N GLY A 15 10.32 7.13 8.80
CA GLY A 15 9.17 8.00 8.99
C GLY A 15 8.24 7.55 10.12
N MET A 16 7.96 6.24 10.21
CA MET A 16 7.16 5.66 11.28
C MET A 16 7.84 5.78 12.65
N SER A 17 9.16 5.60 12.70
CA SER A 17 9.92 5.82 13.94
C SER A 17 9.87 7.29 14.38
N ASN A 18 10.03 8.23 13.44
CA ASN A 18 9.92 9.66 13.72
C ASN A 18 8.51 10.06 14.22
N TRP A 19 7.46 9.46 13.67
CA TRP A 19 6.10 9.72 14.14
C TRP A 19 5.93 9.28 15.60
N ARG A 20 6.39 8.07 15.94
CA ARG A 20 6.37 7.58 17.33
C ARG A 20 7.11 8.51 18.28
N ASP A 21 8.28 9.02 17.89
CA ASP A 21 9.06 9.97 18.69
C ASP A 21 8.33 11.33 18.85
N MET A 22 7.63 11.78 17.80
CA MET A 22 6.82 13.00 17.87
C MET A 22 5.64 12.87 18.83
N LEU A 23 5.00 11.70 18.89
CA LEU A 23 3.92 11.43 19.85
C LEU A 23 4.38 11.47 21.30
N GLN A 24 5.64 11.10 21.58
CA GLN A 24 6.23 11.24 22.92
C GLN A 24 6.42 12.71 23.32
N ARG A 25 6.68 13.60 22.35
CA ARG A 25 6.88 15.04 22.57
C ARG A 25 5.58 15.82 22.60
N ASN A 26 4.63 15.43 21.75
CA ASN A 26 3.31 16.02 21.64
C ASN A 26 2.27 14.91 21.38
N PRO A 27 1.51 14.50 22.41
CA PRO A 27 0.47 13.48 22.26
C PRO A 27 -0.64 13.85 21.26
N ASN A 28 -0.82 15.14 20.96
CA ASN A 28 -1.80 15.64 19.99
C ASN A 28 -1.22 15.75 18.57
N PHE A 29 -0.01 15.23 18.32
CA PHE A 29 0.57 15.23 16.98
C PHE A 29 -0.22 14.29 16.06
N GLU A 30 -0.69 14.83 14.93
CA GLU A 30 -1.41 14.10 13.90
C GLU A 30 -0.61 14.11 12.59
N CYS A 31 -0.45 12.93 12.00
CA CYS A 31 0.00 12.81 10.62
C CYS A 31 -0.67 11.63 9.92
N MET A 32 -0.44 11.55 8.61
CA MET A 32 -0.76 10.38 7.79
C MET A 32 0.47 9.97 7.00
N ALA A 33 0.66 8.68 6.78
CA ALA A 33 1.77 8.14 5.98
C ALA A 33 1.21 7.23 4.89
N LEU A 34 1.80 7.28 3.69
CA LEU A 34 1.37 6.47 2.55
C LEU A 34 2.47 5.48 2.19
N GLY A 35 2.15 4.19 2.18
CA GLY A 35 2.99 3.18 1.55
C GLY A 35 3.14 3.47 0.07
N ARG A 36 4.33 3.21 -0.48
CA ARG A 36 4.50 3.35 -1.93
C ARG A 36 3.86 2.12 -2.58
N PRO A 37 3.14 2.28 -3.71
CA PRO A 37 2.78 1.16 -4.55
C PRO A 37 4.06 0.62 -5.20
N SER A 38 4.80 -0.20 -4.44
CA SER A 38 6.03 -0.84 -4.87
C SER A 38 5.73 -1.98 -5.85
N GLY A 39 6.73 -2.30 -6.67
CA GLY A 39 6.63 -3.48 -7.54
C GLY A 39 5.70 -3.32 -8.75
N VAL A 40 5.19 -2.14 -9.10
CA VAL A 40 4.30 -1.98 -10.27
C VAL A 40 4.89 -2.56 -11.56
N ALA A 41 6.18 -2.33 -11.82
CA ALA A 41 6.87 -2.90 -12.99
C ALA A 41 7.01 -4.44 -12.90
N TYR A 42 7.26 -4.97 -11.70
CA TYR A 42 7.32 -6.40 -11.43
C TYR A 42 5.96 -7.06 -11.65
N ASN A 43 4.89 -6.45 -11.13
CA ASN A 43 3.52 -6.92 -11.29
C ASN A 43 3.09 -6.90 -12.76
N ALA A 44 3.46 -5.87 -13.51
CA ALA A 44 3.20 -5.77 -14.94
C ALA A 44 3.92 -6.88 -15.75
N LEU A 45 5.15 -7.21 -15.38
CA LEU A 45 5.91 -8.30 -16.01
C LEU A 45 5.18 -9.65 -15.83
N TYR A 46 4.78 -9.98 -14.61
CA TYR A 46 4.06 -11.23 -14.34
C TYR A 46 2.65 -11.25 -14.96
N THR A 47 1.96 -10.11 -14.97
CA THR A 47 0.68 -9.98 -15.69
C THR A 47 0.84 -10.33 -17.18
N ALA A 48 1.89 -9.80 -17.82
CA ALA A 48 2.18 -10.12 -19.22
C ALA A 48 2.54 -11.61 -19.41
N PHE A 49 3.31 -12.19 -18.49
CA PHE A 49 3.63 -13.61 -18.49
C PHE A 49 2.38 -14.50 -18.42
N TYR A 50 1.45 -14.21 -17.50
CA TYR A 50 0.21 -14.99 -17.36
C TYR A 50 -0.70 -14.86 -18.57
N LEU A 51 -0.87 -13.65 -19.11
CA LEU A 51 -1.60 -13.44 -20.36
C LEU A 51 -1.03 -14.25 -21.54
N LEU A 52 0.30 -14.29 -21.67
CA LEU A 52 0.99 -15.06 -22.72
C LEU A 52 0.80 -16.58 -22.53
N ASN A 53 0.59 -17.04 -21.31
CA ASN A 53 0.34 -18.45 -20.98
C ASN A 53 -1.14 -18.83 -21.02
N GLY A 54 -2.03 -17.93 -21.43
CA GLY A 54 -3.45 -18.22 -21.66
C GLY A 54 -4.37 -17.87 -20.50
N GLU A 55 -3.85 -17.28 -19.43
CA GLU A 55 -4.68 -16.78 -18.33
C GLU A 55 -5.54 -15.60 -18.79
N LYS A 56 -6.73 -15.47 -18.19
CA LYS A 56 -7.69 -14.42 -18.51
C LYS A 56 -7.86 -13.49 -17.33
N ILE A 57 -7.65 -12.20 -17.58
CA ILE A 57 -7.92 -11.15 -16.59
C ILE A 57 -9.38 -11.25 -16.14
N ASP A 58 -9.60 -11.21 -14.84
CA ASP A 58 -10.93 -11.02 -14.27
C ASP A 58 -11.38 -9.58 -14.53
N PRO A 59 -12.46 -9.34 -15.30
CA PRO A 59 -12.99 -8.00 -15.52
C PRO A 59 -13.37 -7.27 -14.22
N SER A 60 -13.69 -8.01 -13.15
CA SER A 60 -14.02 -7.44 -11.84
C SER A 60 -12.80 -6.80 -11.15
N ALA A 61 -11.59 -7.25 -11.49
CA ALA A 61 -10.32 -6.71 -10.99
C ALA A 61 -9.90 -5.39 -11.68
N LEU A 62 -10.61 -4.97 -12.74
CA LEU A 62 -10.31 -3.74 -13.47
C LEU A 62 -10.96 -2.52 -12.81
N ALA A 63 -10.14 -1.50 -12.60
CA ALA A 63 -10.52 -0.25 -11.95
C ALA A 63 -10.16 0.99 -12.80
N GLY A 64 -10.27 2.16 -12.18
CA GLY A 64 -10.01 3.46 -12.77
C GLY A 64 -11.18 3.98 -13.61
N ASN A 65 -11.09 5.24 -14.03
CA ASN A 65 -12.18 5.97 -14.71
C ASN A 65 -12.66 5.30 -16.00
N TYR A 66 -11.88 4.39 -16.58
CA TYR A 66 -12.18 3.70 -17.83
C TYR A 66 -12.31 2.18 -17.68
N GLY A 67 -12.20 1.63 -16.46
CA GLY A 67 -12.29 0.17 -16.21
C GLY A 67 -11.23 -0.64 -16.96
N ARG A 68 -9.98 -0.14 -17.00
CA ARG A 68 -8.88 -0.70 -17.81
C ARG A 68 -7.55 -0.79 -17.06
N SER A 69 -7.55 -0.58 -15.76
CA SER A 69 -6.34 -0.56 -14.95
C SER A 69 -6.42 -1.63 -13.88
N LEU A 70 -5.35 -2.42 -13.74
CA LEU A 70 -5.19 -3.32 -12.61
C LEU A 70 -4.84 -2.49 -11.38
N PHE A 71 -5.65 -2.62 -10.33
CA PHE A 71 -5.48 -1.83 -9.10
C PHE A 71 -4.46 -2.50 -8.17
N VAL A 72 -3.54 -1.68 -7.64
CA VAL A 72 -2.57 -2.08 -6.62
C VAL A 72 -2.92 -1.32 -5.35
N ASP A 73 -3.29 -2.05 -4.32
CA ASP A 73 -3.51 -1.48 -2.99
C ASP A 73 -2.20 -1.00 -2.38
N PHE A 74 -2.29 0.03 -1.53
CA PHE A 74 -1.18 0.50 -0.72
C PHE A 74 -1.69 0.88 0.66
N LEU A 75 -0.87 0.66 1.68
CA LEU A 75 -1.25 0.93 3.05
C LEU A 75 -1.30 2.45 3.31
N VAL A 76 -2.44 2.94 3.78
CA VAL A 76 -2.60 4.30 4.31
C VAL A 76 -2.57 4.22 5.83
N VAL A 77 -1.57 4.83 6.44
CA VAL A 77 -1.43 4.90 7.89
C VAL A 77 -2.02 6.20 8.41
N THR A 78 -2.97 6.10 9.33
CA THR A 78 -3.62 7.21 10.03
C THR A 78 -3.52 6.98 11.54
N SER A 79 -4.03 7.92 12.34
CA SER A 79 -4.13 7.74 13.79
C SER A 79 -4.95 6.51 14.20
N GLU A 80 -5.82 6.00 13.33
CA GLU A 80 -6.71 4.87 13.62
C GLU A 80 -5.98 3.52 13.58
N ASN A 81 -4.99 3.36 12.68
CA ASN A 81 -4.27 2.10 12.48
C ASN A 81 -2.76 2.19 12.80
N ARG A 82 -2.22 3.37 13.13
CA ARG A 82 -0.77 3.56 13.38
C ARG A 82 -0.19 2.62 14.44
N GLN A 83 -0.97 2.26 15.47
CA GLN A 83 -0.47 1.43 16.57
C GLN A 83 -0.16 0.02 16.07
N ASP A 84 -1.07 -0.57 15.31
CA ASP A 84 -0.87 -1.89 14.68
C ASP A 84 0.36 -1.88 13.77
N VAL A 85 0.53 -0.82 13.00
CA VAL A 85 1.67 -0.62 12.10
C VAL A 85 2.99 -0.47 12.87
N PHE A 86 2.99 0.18 14.05
CA PHE A 86 4.19 0.27 14.90
C PHE A 86 4.60 -1.07 15.49
N ASP A 87 3.64 -1.91 15.83
CA ASP A 87 3.87 -3.18 16.52
C ASP A 87 4.30 -4.29 15.55
N ASN A 88 3.83 -4.25 14.30
CA ASN A 88 4.00 -5.33 13.32
C ASN A 88 5.07 -5.08 12.24
N ASN A 89 5.92 -4.05 12.41
CA ASN A 89 7.08 -3.72 11.57
C ASN A 89 6.74 -3.22 10.14
N PRO A 90 6.77 -1.90 9.89
CA PRO A 90 6.00 -1.27 8.83
C PRO A 90 6.83 -1.05 7.58
N ASN A 91 7.32 -2.11 6.95
CA ASN A 91 7.63 -1.94 5.54
C ASN A 91 6.31 -1.66 4.82
N LEU A 92 6.03 -0.38 4.59
CA LEU A 92 4.81 0.03 3.91
C LEU A 92 4.88 -0.27 2.41
N ASP A 93 6.07 -0.60 1.90
CA ASP A 93 6.29 -1.08 0.55
C ASP A 93 5.92 -2.58 0.52
N GLN A 94 4.66 -2.84 0.15
CA GLN A 94 4.11 -4.18 0.01
C GLN A 94 4.35 -4.70 -1.42
N PHE A 95 4.92 -5.89 -1.54
CA PHE A 95 5.13 -6.58 -2.80
C PHE A 95 4.16 -7.76 -2.88
N MET A 96 3.55 -7.95 -4.05
CA MET A 96 2.78 -9.17 -4.33
C MET A 96 3.72 -10.24 -4.89
N SER A 97 3.58 -11.46 -4.42
CA SER A 97 4.17 -12.64 -5.04
C SER A 97 3.54 -12.90 -6.42
N PRO A 98 4.18 -13.73 -7.27
CA PRO A 98 3.55 -14.18 -8.52
C PRO A 98 2.17 -14.81 -8.29
N GLU A 99 2.02 -15.62 -7.26
CA GLU A 99 0.77 -16.29 -6.90
C GLU A 99 -0.31 -15.27 -6.50
N GLU A 100 0.04 -14.27 -5.69
CA GLU A 100 -0.88 -13.19 -5.31
C GLU A 100 -1.30 -12.33 -6.51
N ILE A 101 -0.39 -12.10 -7.47
CA ILE A 101 -0.70 -11.41 -8.74
C ILE A 101 -1.73 -12.21 -9.55
N LEU A 102 -1.56 -13.54 -9.61
CA LEU A 102 -2.47 -14.43 -10.33
C LEU A 102 -3.85 -14.42 -9.66
N GLU A 103 -3.91 -14.69 -8.36
CA GLU A 103 -5.15 -14.74 -7.57
C GLU A 103 -5.91 -13.41 -7.62
N LYS A 104 -5.21 -12.27 -7.56
CA LYS A 104 -5.86 -10.96 -7.50
C LYS A 104 -6.47 -10.52 -8.83
N TRP A 105 -5.88 -10.89 -9.97
CA TRP A 105 -6.18 -10.26 -11.26
C TRP A 105 -6.70 -11.20 -12.34
N PHE A 106 -6.67 -12.50 -12.14
CA PHE A 106 -7.08 -13.50 -13.13
C PHE A 106 -8.22 -14.36 -12.61
N LEU A 107 -8.96 -14.99 -13.54
CA LEU A 107 -10.03 -15.91 -13.19
C LEU A 107 -9.46 -17.24 -12.67
N ASP A 108 -10.09 -17.81 -11.63
CA ASP A 108 -9.86 -19.21 -11.25
C ASP A 108 -10.22 -20.13 -12.42
N GLN A 109 -9.31 -21.03 -12.78
CA GLN A 109 -9.51 -22.01 -13.85
C GLN A 109 -10.09 -23.34 -13.35
#